data_AF-A0A917X577-F1
#
_entry.id   AF-A0A917X577-F1
#
_cell.length_a   1.000
_cell.length_b   1.000
_cell.length_c   1.000
_cell.angle_alpha   90.00
_cell.angle_beta   90.00
_cell.angle_gamma   90.00
#
_symmetry.space_group_name_H-M   'P 1'
#
loop_
_entity.id
_entity.type
_entity.pdbx_description
1 polymer ?
#
loop_
_entity_poly.entity_id
_entity_poly.type
_entity_poly.pdbx_seq_one_letter_code
_entity_poly.pdbx_strand_id
1 'polypeptide(L)' 'MSHIVRSDSVLARTAAELLSRHRWSPEGDATCPACDRPAPCPAARHADLVLAAAPGLTEPAPLPERRPALLAA' A
#
# COMPACT_ATOMS: atom_id res chain seq x y z
N MET A 1 -23.90 0.65 -5.98
CA MET A 1 -22.56 0.21 -6.40
C MET A 1 -22.06 -0.76 -5.32
N SER A 2 -21.78 -2.01 -5.68
CA SER A 2 -21.27 -2.99 -4.71
C SER A 2 -19.77 -2.77 -4.55
N HIS A 3 -19.32 -2.47 -3.33
CA HIS A 3 -17.90 -2.31 -3.02
C HIS A 3 -17.26 -3.69 -2.83
N ILE A 4 -16.05 -3.89 -3.37
CA ILE A 4 -15.31 -5.15 -3.24
C ILE A 4 -14.89 -5.35 -1.78
N VAL A 5 -14.52 -4.27 -1.09
CA VAL A 5 -14.22 -4.27 0.35
C VAL A 5 -15.12 -3.26 1.05
N ARG A 6 -15.77 -3.67 2.14
CA ARG A 6 -16.50 -2.74 3.00
C ARG A 6 -15.53 -1.97 3.89
N SER A 7 -15.71 -0.66 3.99
CA SER A 7 -14.82 0.25 4.73
C SER A 7 -14.86 0.01 6.24
N ASP A 8 -15.97 -0.53 6.77
CA ASP A 8 -16.11 -0.94 8.18
C ASP A 8 -15.56 -2.35 8.48
N SER A 9 -15.07 -3.07 7.45
CA SER A 9 -14.61 -4.44 7.61
C SER A 9 -13.33 -4.54 8.45
N VAL A 10 -13.15 -5.69 9.09
CA VAL A 10 -11.87 -6.04 9.75
C VAL A 10 -10.72 -5.99 8.73
N LEU A 11 -10.95 -6.40 7.49
CA LEU A 11 -9.96 -6.35 6.42
C LEU A 11 -9.47 -4.91 6.17
N ALA A 12 -10.40 -3.95 6.02
CA ALA A 12 -10.05 -2.55 5.81
C ALA A 12 -9.32 -1.93 7.02
N ARG A 13 -9.77 -2.23 8.26
CA ARG A 13 -9.09 -1.78 9.48
C ARG A 13 -7.68 -2.35 9.60
N THR A 14 -7.50 -3.64 9.36
CA THR A 14 -6.18 -4.30 9.38
C THR A 14 -5.25 -3.72 8.31
N ALA A 15 -5.77 -3.42 7.12
CA ALA A 15 -5.01 -2.77 6.06
C ALA A 15 -4.54 -1.36 6.47
N ALA A 16 -5.42 -0.55 7.09
CA ALA A 16 -5.04 0.76 7.61
C ALA A 16 -3.93 0.68 8.67
N GLU A 17 -4.04 -0.25 9.62
CA GLU A 17 -2.99 -0.47 10.63
C GLU A 17 -1.67 -0.94 10.00
N LEU A 18 -1.73 -1.87 9.04
CA LEU A 18 -0.54 -2.34 8.32
C LEU A 18 0.14 -1.19 7.56
N LEU A 19 -0.63 -0.40 6.81
CA LEU A 19 -0.07 0.72 6.05
C LEU A 19 0.55 1.77 6.98
N SER A 20 -0.07 2.04 8.13
CA SER A 20 0.46 2.95 9.14
C SER A 20 1.81 2.48 9.69
N ARG A 21 1.94 1.19 10.03
CA ARG A 21 3.19 0.61 10.56
C ARG A 21 4.30 0.51 9.52
N HIS A 22 3.93 0.22 8.27
CA HIS A 22 4.87 0.09 7.16
C HIS A 22 5.04 1.40 6.37
N ARG A 23 4.56 2.52 6.92
CA ARG A 23 4.56 3.81 6.23
C ARG A 23 6.00 4.19 5.86
N TRP A 24 6.14 4.60 4.62
CA TRP A 24 7.36 5.08 4.03
C TRP A 24 7.05 6.39 3.30
N SER A 25 8.00 7.32 3.29
CA SER A 25 7.92 8.56 2.52
C SER A 25 8.90 8.50 1.35
N PRO A 26 8.50 8.87 0.12
CA PRO A 26 9.40 8.95 -1.03
C PRO A 26 10.58 9.89 -0.84
N GLU A 27 10.45 10.86 0.05
CA GLU A 27 11.51 11.81 0.41
C GLU A 27 12.45 11.28 1.51
N GLY A 28 12.13 10.12 2.09
CA GLY A 28 12.87 9.49 3.18
C GLY A 28 13.70 8.27 2.74
N ASP A 29 13.90 7.34 3.67
CA ASP A 29 14.78 6.18 3.52
C ASP A 29 14.35 5.25 2.39
N ALA A 30 15.26 4.72 1.57
CA ALA A 30 14.91 3.75 0.51
C ALA A 30 14.37 2.39 1.03
N THR A 31 14.26 2.23 2.35
CA THR A 31 13.86 1.01 3.05
C THR A 31 12.65 1.26 3.94
N CYS A 32 11.85 0.21 4.13
CA CYS A 32 10.70 0.24 5.03
C CYS A 32 11.18 0.10 6.49
N PRO A 33 10.82 1.03 7.40
CA PRO A 33 11.33 1.03 8.77
C PRO A 33 10.82 -0.13 9.63
N ALA A 34 9.76 -0.82 9.20
CA ALA A 34 9.16 -1.93 9.94
C ALA A 34 9.75 -3.30 9.59
N CYS A 35 10.44 -3.44 8.45
CA CYS A 35 10.91 -4.75 8.00
C CYS A 35 12.22 -4.71 7.20
N ASP A 36 12.86 -3.54 7.11
CA ASP A 36 14.14 -3.28 6.43
C ASP A 36 14.21 -3.68 4.95
N ARG A 37 13.05 -3.98 4.33
CA ARG A 37 12.95 -4.28 2.90
C ARG A 37 12.91 -3.01 2.07
N PRO A 38 13.34 -3.05 0.79
CA PRO A 38 13.20 -1.92 -0.12
C PRO A 38 11.78 -1.38 -0.15
N ALA A 39 11.65 -0.06 -0.06
CA ALA A 39 10.37 0.62 -0.05
C ALA A 39 9.84 0.90 -1.48
N PRO A 40 8.52 0.86 -1.70
CA PRO A 40 7.49 0.37 -0.77
C PRO A 40 7.54 -1.16 -0.64
N CYS A 41 7.54 -1.65 0.61
CA CYS A 41 7.58 -3.09 0.87
C CYS A 41 6.25 -3.77 0.47
N PRO A 42 6.23 -5.11 0.26
CA PRO A 42 5.02 -5.82 -0.15
C PRO A 42 3.82 -5.64 0.79
N ALA A 43 4.06 -5.54 2.11
CA ALA A 43 2.99 -5.35 3.10
C ALA A 43 2.29 -4.00 2.90
N ALA A 44 3.06 -2.91 2.76
CA ALA A 44 2.52 -1.58 2.47
C ALA A 44 1.75 -1.57 1.14
N ARG A 45 2.31 -2.17 0.07
CA ARG A 45 1.63 -2.23 -1.24
C ARG A 45 0.30 -2.97 -1.17
N HIS A 46 0.23 -4.13 -0.52
CA HIS A 46 -1.03 -4.88 -0.43
C HIS A 46 -2.06 -4.17 0.44
N ALA A 47 -1.63 -3.55 1.53
CA ALA A 47 -2.51 -2.73 2.37
C ALA A 47 -3.12 -1.56 1.60
N ASP A 48 -2.32 -0.86 0.80
CA ASP A 48 -2.78 0.24 -0.05
C ASP A 48 -3.82 -0.22 -1.09
N LEU A 49 -3.60 -1.37 -1.75
CA LEU A 49 -4.57 -1.95 -2.68
C LEU A 49 -5.91 -2.30 -2.00
N VAL A 50 -5.88 -2.79 -0.76
CA VAL A 50 -7.11 -3.08 0.00
C VAL A 50 -7.86 -1.80 0.34
N LEU A 51 -7.14 -0.74 0.73
CA LEU A 51 -7.76 0.55 1.04
C LEU A 51 -8.31 1.24 -0.21
N ALA A 52 -7.62 1.15 -1.34
CA ALA A 52 -8.13 1.62 -2.63
C ALA A 52 -9.43 0.89 -3.05
N ALA A 53 -9.58 -0.38 -2.66
CA ALA A 53 -10.79 -1.16 -2.87
C ALA A 53 -11.90 -0.91 -1.82
N ALA A 54 -11.62 -0.12 -0.77
CA ALA A 54 -12.51 0.22 0.34
C ALA A 54 -12.83 1.75 0.35
N PRO A 55 -13.76 2.23 -0.49
CA PRO A 55 -14.01 3.65 -0.63
C PRO A 55 -14.48 4.32 0.68
N GLY A 56 -14.04 5.55 0.93
CA GLY A 56 -14.42 6.34 2.11
C GLY A 56 -13.43 6.30 3.28
N LEU A 57 -12.29 5.60 3.16
CA LEU A 57 -11.25 5.56 4.21
C LEU A 57 -10.04 6.47 3.95
N THR A 58 -9.70 6.81 2.71
CA THR A 58 -8.67 7.81 2.30
C THR A 58 -8.70 7.93 0.77
N GLU A 59 -8.47 9.12 0.21
CA GLU A 59 -8.20 9.26 -1.24
C GLU A 59 -6.92 8.47 -1.58
N PRO A 60 -6.96 7.48 -2.48
CA PRO A 60 -5.78 6.67 -2.78
C PRO A 60 -4.68 7.58 -3.35
N ALA A 61 -3.50 7.56 -2.72
CA ALA A 61 -2.32 8.19 -3.30
C ALA A 61 -1.94 7.41 -4.58
N PRO A 62 -1.57 8.09 -5.68
CA PRO A 62 -1.23 7.40 -6.92
C PRO A 62 -0.02 6.48 -6.70
N LEU A 63 -0.25 5.18 -6.83
CA LEU A 63 0.81 4.17 -6.82
C LEU A 63 1.74 4.38 -8.03
N PRO A 64 3.07 4.45 -7.86
CA PRO A 64 3.97 4.51 -8.99
C PRO A 64 3.87 3.22 -9.82
N GLU A 65 3.61 3.39 -11.11
CA GLU A 65 3.48 2.33 -12.09
C GLU A 65 4.78 1.51 -12.17
N ARG A 66 4.66 0.18 -12.15
CA ARG A 66 5.82 -0.70 -12.39
C ARG A 66 6.25 -0.52 -13.84
N ARG A 67 7.34 0.22 -14.08
CA ARG A 67 8.11 0.03 -15.32
C ARG A 67 8.54 -1.44 -15.36
N PRO A 68 8.17 -2.21 -16.40
CA PRO A 68 8.70 -3.56 -16.56
C PRO A 68 10.23 -3.46 -16.57
N ALA A 69 10.88 -4.28 -15.75
CA ALA A 69 12.32 -4.46 -15.81
C ALA A 69 12.63 -4.87 -17.25
N LEU A 70 13.24 -3.96 -18.02
CA LEU A 70 13.78 -4.28 -19.33
C LEU A 70 14.68 -5.51 -19.12
N LEU A 71 14.37 -6.61 -19.80
CA LEU A 71 15.31 -7.72 -19.95
C LEU A 71 16.58 -7.14 -20.57
N ALA A 72 17.60 -6.92 -19.74
CA ALA A 72 18.97 -6.82 -20.19
C ALA A 72 19.51 -8.25 -20.25
N ALA A 73 19.44 -8.84 -21.44
CA ALA A 73 20.19 -10.02 -21.86
C ALA A 73 20.73 -9.73 -23.27
#